data_AF-A0A7K2QD17-F1
#
_entry.id   AF-A0A7K2QD17-F1
#
_cell.length_a   1.000
_cell.length_b   1.000
_cell.length_c   1.000
_cell.angle_alpha   90.00
_cell.angle_beta   90.00
_cell.angle_gamma   90.00
#
_symmetry.space_group_name_H-M   'P 1'
#
loop_
_entity.id
_entity.type
_entity.pdbx_description
1 polymer ?
#
loop_
_entity_poly.entity_id
_entity_poly.type
_entity_poly.pdbx_seq_one_letter_code
_entity_poly.pdbx_strand_id
1 'polypeptide(L)' 'MCLFRYEDDPEPEERVPAGLLYVPVRPGRGAEAVIRLFRTPLGARTAVGFTRSDLLAATLGEGQGYIRLSESVLREL' A
#
# COMPACT_ATOMS: atom_id res chain seq x y z
N MET A 1 16.13 28.07 -27.98
CA MET A 1 15.77 28.07 -26.55
C MET A 1 15.49 26.64 -26.13
N CYS A 2 16.38 26.03 -25.34
CA CYS A 2 16.14 24.70 -24.76
C CYS A 2 15.23 24.87 -23.55
N LEU A 3 13.95 24.56 -23.69
CA LEU A 3 13.06 24.43 -22.54
C LEU A 3 13.31 23.05 -21.93
N PHE A 4 14.20 22.99 -20.94
CA PHE A 4 14.25 21.83 -20.04
C PHE A 4 12.92 21.80 -19.30
N ARG A 5 12.05 20.88 -19.69
CA ARG A 5 10.80 20.59 -19.01
C ARG A 5 11.19 19.84 -17.73
N TYR A 6 11.49 20.59 -16.68
CA TYR A 6 11.49 20.03 -15.33
C TYR A 6 10.06 19.55 -15.10
N GLU A 7 9.87 18.24 -14.97
CA GLU A 7 8.62 17.74 -14.42
C GLU A 7 8.55 18.34 -13.01
N ASP A 8 7.53 19.16 -12.78
CA ASP A 8 7.35 19.87 -11.52
C ASP A 8 7.22 18.80 -10.43
N ASP A 9 8.21 18.76 -9.52
CA ASP A 9 8.16 17.82 -8.40
C ASP A 9 7.00 18.27 -7.50
N PRO A 10 6.09 17.36 -7.13
CA PRO A 10 4.88 17.75 -6.42
C PRO A 10 5.21 18.45 -5.11
N GLU A 11 4.51 19.55 -4.83
CA GLU A 11 4.65 20.25 -3.57
C GLU A 11 4.32 19.31 -2.40
N PRO A 12 4.95 19.44 -1.23
CA PRO A 12 4.77 18.50 -0.11
C PRO A 12 3.32 18.42 0.40
N GLU A 13 2.51 19.45 0.14
CA GLU A 13 1.08 19.46 0.43
C GLU A 13 0.21 18.80 -0.65
N GLU A 14 0.76 18.61 -1.85
CA GLU A 14 0.09 17.96 -2.96
C GLU A 14 0.01 16.44 -2.70
N ARG A 15 -1.22 15.95 -2.55
CA ARG A 15 -1.48 14.52 -2.33
C ARG A 15 -1.45 13.80 -3.66
N VAL A 16 -0.26 13.40 -4.08
CA VAL A 16 -0.09 12.54 -5.26
C VAL A 16 -0.39 11.09 -4.90
N PRO A 17 -1.20 10.37 -5.70
CA PRO A 17 -1.42 8.95 -5.49
C PRO A 17 -0.10 8.17 -5.54
N ALA A 18 0.15 7.33 -4.54
CA ALA A 18 1.30 6.45 -4.41
C ALA A 18 1.35 5.32 -5.46
N GLY A 19 0.37 5.25 -6.36
CA GLY A 19 0.27 4.21 -7.39
C GLY A 19 -0.22 2.86 -6.82
N LEU A 20 0.44 1.77 -7.23
CA LEU A 20 0.14 0.43 -6.75
C LEU A 20 0.90 0.14 -5.44
N LEU A 21 0.15 -0.27 -4.42
CA LEU A 21 0.65 -0.64 -3.10
C LEU A 21 0.64 -2.15 -2.92
N TYR A 22 1.64 -2.65 -2.19
CA TYR A 22 1.74 -4.03 -1.72
C TYR A 22 0.87 -4.18 -0.46
N VAL A 23 -0.28 -4.84 -0.60
CA VAL A 23 -1.29 -5.00 0.46
C VAL A 23 -1.20 -6.41 1.05
N PRO A 24 -0.96 -6.56 2.36
CA PRO A 24 -0.81 -7.87 2.99
C PRO A 24 -2.10 -8.67 2.94
N VAL A 25 -2.00 -9.96 2.64
CA VAL A 25 -3.11 -10.90 2.66
C VAL A 25 -2.81 -12.07 3.59
N ARG A 26 -3.85 -12.72 4.08
CA ARG A 26 -3.74 -13.99 4.80
C ARG A 26 -4.53 -15.07 4.06
N PRO A 27 -4.17 -16.34 4.23
CA PRO A 27 -5.01 -17.43 3.75
C PRO A 27 -6.41 -17.32 4.38
N GLY A 28 -7.43 -17.38 3.53
CA GLY A 28 -8.85 -17.37 3.88
C GLY A 28 -9.35 -18.78 4.19
N ARG A 29 -10.68 -18.95 4.16
CA ARG A 29 -11.27 -20.28 4.25
C ARG A 29 -11.11 -20.98 2.89
N GLY A 30 -10.08 -21.80 2.76
CA GLY A 30 -9.76 -22.51 1.51
C GLY A 30 -8.67 -21.81 0.69
N ALA A 31 -8.85 -21.74 -0.63
CA ALA A 31 -7.85 -21.18 -1.55
C ALA A 31 -7.92 -19.64 -1.71
N GLU A 32 -8.82 -18.97 -1.00
CA GLU A 32 -9.01 -17.52 -1.09
C GLU A 32 -7.93 -16.76 -0.32
N ALA A 33 -7.46 -15.64 -0.87
CA ALA A 33 -6.62 -14.68 -0.17
C ALA A 33 -7.48 -13.53 0.36
N VAL A 34 -7.37 -13.22 1.65
CA VAL A 34 -8.16 -12.17 2.31
C VAL A 34 -7.23 -11.06 2.80
N ILE A 35 -7.60 -9.80 2.57
CA ILE A 35 -6.82 -8.65 3.06
C ILE A 35 -6.65 -8.75 4.58
N ARG A 36 -5.40 -8.64 5.03
CA ARG A 36 -5.04 -8.63 6.44
C ARG A 36 -5.29 -7.23 6.98
N LEU A 37 -6.36 -7.09 7.77
CA LEU A 37 -6.67 -5.84 8.47
C LEU A 37 -5.91 -5.76 9.80
N PHE A 38 -5.40 -4.57 10.09
CA PHE A 38 -4.69 -4.21 11.31
C PHE A 38 -5.56 -3.33 12.19
N ARG A 39 -5.05 -2.94 13.36
CA ARG A 39 -5.73 -2.00 14.25
C ARG A 39 -4.85 -0.79 14.52
N THR A 40 -5.46 0.39 14.51
CA THR A 40 -4.82 1.61 15.03
C THR A 40 -4.68 1.51 16.55
N PRO A 41 -3.87 2.37 17.20
CA PRO A 41 -3.80 2.44 18.66
C PRO A 41 -5.15 2.67 19.35
N LEU A 42 -6.09 3.34 18.66
CA LEU A 42 -7.47 3.56 19.13
C LEU A 42 -8.41 2.37 18.83
N GLY A 43 -7.89 1.29 18.23
CA GLY A 43 -8.62 0.05 17.99
C GLY A 43 -9.39 -0.04 16.66
N ALA A 44 -9.40 1.02 15.85
CA ALA A 44 -10.08 1.04 14.55
C ALA A 44 -9.40 0.07 13.56
N ARG A 45 -10.20 -0.70 12.81
CA ARG A 45 -9.68 -1.62 11.79
C ARG A 45 -9.18 -0.81 10.59
N THR A 46 -8.00 -1.13 10.09
CA THR A 46 -7.41 -0.41 8.96
C THR A 46 -6.69 -1.37 8.02
N ALA A 47 -6.82 -1.14 6.71
CA ALA A 47 -5.98 -1.79 5.72
C ALA A 47 -4.64 -1.06 5.63
N VAL A 48 -3.57 -1.81 5.37
CA VAL A 48 -2.21 -1.26 5.27
C VAL A 48 -1.66 -1.61 3.89
N GLY A 49 -1.05 -0.62 3.23
CA GLY A 49 -0.33 -0.80 1.97
C GLY A 49 1.12 -0.36 2.14
N PHE A 50 2.04 -1.10 1.54
CA PHE A 50 3.46 -0.75 1.48
C PHE A 50 3.78 -0.28 0.07
N THR A 51 4.65 0.73 -0.07
CA THR A 51 5.11 1.20 -1.39
C THR A 51 6.15 0.26 -2.02
N ARG A 52 6.81 -0.58 -1.21
CA ARG A 52 7.76 -1.58 -1.67
C ARG A 52 7.58 -2.91 -0.93
N SER A 53 7.87 -4.01 -1.63
CA SER A 53 7.75 -5.37 -1.07
C SER A 53 8.76 -5.67 0.03
N ASP A 54 9.97 -5.11 -0.04
CA ASP A 54 11.01 -5.28 0.99
C ASP A 54 10.62 -4.65 2.33
N LEU A 55 9.92 -3.51 2.32
CA LEU A 55 9.37 -2.91 3.54
C LEU A 55 8.29 -3.80 4.17
N LEU A 56 7.44 -4.40 3.35
CA LEU A 56 6.43 -5.36 3.80
C LEU A 56 7.09 -6.58 4.45
N ALA A 57 8.09 -7.17 3.80
CA ALA A 57 8.82 -8.34 4.30
C ALA A 57 9.58 -8.02 5.59
N ALA A 58 10.25 -6.86 5.67
CA ALA A 58 10.91 -6.41 6.89
C ALA A 58 9.94 -6.20 8.06
N THR A 59 8.70 -5.79 7.78
CA THR A 59 7.70 -5.49 8.82
C THR A 59 6.92 -6.74 9.27
N LEU A 60 6.58 -7.63 8.34
CA LEU A 60 5.65 -8.74 8.57
C LEU A 60 6.28 -10.14 8.42
N GLY A 61 7.55 -10.21 7.98
CA GLY A 61 8.30 -11.42 7.70
C GLY A 61 8.32 -11.79 6.21
N GLU A 62 9.42 -12.41 5.77
CA GLU A 62 9.68 -12.82 4.37
C GLU A 62 8.59 -13.71 3.75
N GLY A 63 7.86 -14.48 4.56
CA GLY A 63 6.78 -15.37 4.11
C GLY A 63 5.42 -14.70 3.97
N GLN A 64 5.31 -13.39 4.22
CA GLN A 64 4.03 -12.68 4.20
C GLN A 64 3.52 -12.52 2.76
N GLY A 65 2.41 -13.18 2.44
CA GLY A 65 1.72 -13.01 1.16
C GLY A 65 1.14 -11.60 0.99
N TYR A 66 1.09 -11.12 -0.26
CA TYR A 66 0.55 -9.81 -0.62
C TYR A 66 -0.16 -9.84 -1.98
N ILE A 67 -1.00 -8.83 -2.21
CA ILE A 67 -1.54 -8.47 -3.52
C ILE A 67 -1.14 -7.03 -3.87
N ARG A 68 -1.34 -6.61 -5.12
CA ARG A 68 -1.16 -5.22 -5.52
C ARG A 68 -2.52 -4.56 -5.71
N LEU A 69 -2.76 -3.46 -5.02
CA LEU A 69 -3.97 -2.63 -5.18
C LEU A 69 -3.58 -1.18 -5.43
N SER A 70 -4.39 -0.43 -6.16
CA SER A 70 -4.20 1.01 -6.23
C SER A 70 -4.51 1.65 -4.87
N GLU A 71 -3.88 2.79 -4.60
CA GLU A 71 -4.19 3.56 -3.39
C GLU A 71 -5.68 3.89 -3.27
N SER A 72 -6.33 4.29 -4.38
CA SER A 72 -7.76 4.63 -4.38
C SER A 72 -8.62 3.47 -3.91
N VAL A 73 -8.39 2.26 -4.43
CA VAL A 73 -9.14 1.06 -4.02
C VAL A 73 -8.86 0.70 -2.56
N LEU A 74 -7.62 0.84 -2.10
CA LEU A 74 -7.25 0.57 -0.71
C LEU A 74 -7.96 1.52 0.28
N ARG A 75 -8.21 2.77 -0.12
CA ARG A 75 -8.90 3.78 0.69
C ARG A 75 -10.41 3.54 0.81
N GLU A 76 -10.99 2.73 -0.07
CA GLU A 76 -12.42 2.39 -0.05
C GLU A 76 -12.77 1.20 0.87
N LEU A 77 -11.77 0.59 1.52
CA LEU A 77 -11.91 -0.60 2.38
C LEU A 77 -12.29 -0.30 3.84
#